data_AF-A0A520K4F4-F1
#
_entry.id   AF-A0A520K4F4-F1
#
_cell.length_a   1.000
_cell.length_b   1.000
_cell.length_c   1.000
_cell.angle_alpha   90.00
_cell.angle_beta   90.00
_cell.angle_gamma   90.00
#
_symmetry.space_group_name_H-M   'P 1'
#
loop_
_entity.id
_entity.type
_entity.pdbx_description
1 polymer ?
#
loop_
_entity_poly.entity_id
_entity_poly.type
_entity_poly.pdbx_seq_one_letter_code
_entity_poly.pdbx_strand_id
1 'polypeptide(L)'
;MPKTITLSELNKLLEGVTELQDVVIEGDLEIELASDGVDPGLMQAAGYELAQIATRLGGIAGMFGHPVGGVAAPTTPALPAIPQELIPASFEVDVVPEWKHTIEEVTLGATSSDGGTRKSTVTLGGENALPYYFDAPMPHKNHVSIDVFDMAIGMAKAVRVNYEDVINDPAEWAKKAVSTYGADMVTVHLISTDPSINDTPAQEASKVVEDVLQAVDVPLIIGGSGNPEKDPEVLERAAEVAEGERCLIASANLNMDYQRIAGAAKKYGHAILSWTQLEINSQKELNRKLMKQCNIERSDIVMDPTTAALGYGLDYAYSNIERIRLAGLIGDPELNFPISSGTTNAWGARESWMVASPIKEDSDWGPREYRGPIWEISTGLALALAGVDLFMMMHPTAVQVLKTATGYLRGNGEDGNGGSGSDGAGVADIMDWVSMKIG
;
A
#
# COMPACT_ATOMS: atom_id res chain seq x y z
N MET A 1 44.87 17.74 -62.22
CA MET A 1 43.74 16.79 -62.18
C MET A 1 43.40 16.56 -60.72
N PRO A 2 42.14 16.74 -60.30
CA PRO A 2 41.73 16.42 -58.93
C PRO A 2 42.00 14.93 -58.66
N LYS A 3 42.56 14.63 -57.48
CA LYS A 3 42.94 13.28 -57.08
C LYS A 3 41.69 12.59 -56.51
N THR A 4 41.17 11.58 -57.19
CA THR A 4 40.09 10.74 -56.67
C THR A 4 40.67 9.81 -55.61
N ILE A 5 40.19 9.89 -54.37
CA ILE A 5 40.58 9.00 -53.27
C ILE A 5 39.35 8.22 -52.81
N THR A 6 39.56 6.96 -52.43
CA THR A 6 38.49 6.13 -51.88
C THR A 6 38.24 6.46 -50.41
N LEU A 7 37.04 6.14 -49.89
CA LEU A 7 36.66 6.41 -48.49
C LEU A 7 37.62 5.75 -47.48
N SER A 8 38.13 4.58 -47.83
CA SER A 8 39.12 3.85 -47.02
C SER A 8 40.46 4.59 -46.93
N GLU A 9 40.90 5.19 -48.04
CA GLU A 9 42.13 5.98 -48.08
C GLU A 9 41.98 7.33 -47.36
N LEU A 10 40.79 7.94 -47.44
CA LEU A 10 40.46 9.15 -46.69
C LEU A 10 40.49 8.88 -45.18
N ASN A 11 39.87 7.79 -44.70
CA ASN A 11 39.90 7.42 -43.28
C ASN A 11 41.33 7.21 -42.76
N LYS A 12 42.20 6.65 -43.59
CA LYS A 12 43.63 6.48 -43.25
C LYS A 12 44.40 7.80 -43.21
N LEU A 13 44.02 8.77 -44.03
CA LEU A 13 44.61 10.12 -44.05
C LEU A 13 44.21 10.95 -42.83
N LEU A 14 43.06 10.64 -42.22
CA LEU A 14 42.51 11.34 -41.05
C LEU A 14 42.91 10.70 -39.72
N GLU A 15 43.59 9.55 -39.75
CA GLU A 15 44.07 8.87 -38.54
C GLU A 15 45.12 9.72 -37.82
N GLY A 16 44.79 10.18 -36.61
CA GLY A 16 45.65 11.05 -35.80
C GLY A 16 45.51 12.56 -36.06
N VAL A 17 44.57 12.96 -36.93
CA VAL A 17 44.23 14.37 -37.15
C VAL A 17 43.17 14.81 -36.15
N THR A 18 43.47 15.83 -35.35
CA THR A 18 42.56 16.34 -34.30
C THR A 18 41.62 17.44 -34.76
N GLU A 19 41.93 18.16 -35.84
CA GLU A 19 41.08 19.22 -36.41
C GLU A 19 41.39 19.44 -37.89
N LEU A 20 40.36 19.76 -38.68
CA LEU A 20 40.47 20.19 -40.08
C LEU A 20 39.91 21.61 -40.21
N GLN A 21 40.72 22.55 -40.72
CA GLN A 21 40.30 23.92 -41.02
C GLN A 21 40.31 24.15 -42.53
N ASP A 22 39.32 24.92 -43.01
CA ASP A 22 39.16 25.34 -44.42
C ASP A 22 39.08 24.21 -45.46
N VAL A 23 38.38 23.11 -45.13
CA VAL A 23 38.16 21.99 -46.07
C VAL A 23 36.84 22.17 -46.82
N VAL A 24 36.92 22.22 -48.15
CA VAL A 24 35.77 22.16 -49.07
C VAL A 24 35.81 20.83 -49.81
N ILE A 25 34.79 20.00 -49.60
CA ILE A 25 34.64 18.70 -50.26
C ILE A 25 33.55 18.82 -51.32
N GLU A 26 33.92 18.70 -52.59
CA GLU A 26 32.98 18.60 -53.71
C GLU A 26 33.03 17.19 -54.29
N GLY A 27 31.88 16.52 -54.37
CA GLY A 27 31.73 15.20 -54.98
C GLY A 27 30.27 14.79 -55.11
N ASP A 28 29.97 13.95 -56.10
CA ASP A 28 28.65 13.36 -56.29
C ASP A 28 28.45 12.21 -55.29
N LEU A 29 27.38 12.29 -54.50
CA LEU A 29 27.00 11.26 -53.53
C LEU A 29 26.03 10.28 -54.21
N GLU A 30 26.52 9.11 -54.62
CA GLU A 30 25.65 7.99 -55.05
C GLU A 30 25.39 7.04 -53.88
N ILE A 31 24.10 6.85 -53.55
CA ILE A 31 23.62 5.87 -52.57
C ILE A 31 22.86 4.78 -53.34
N GLU A 32 23.47 3.61 -53.53
CA GLU A 32 22.76 2.43 -54.05
C GLU A 32 22.08 1.67 -52.90
N LEU A 33 20.74 1.66 -52.90
CA LEU A 33 19.92 0.85 -52.02
C LEU A 33 19.44 -0.39 -52.80
N ALA A 34 19.98 -1.56 -52.48
CA ALA A 34 19.49 -2.83 -53.02
C ALA A 34 18.15 -3.19 -52.36
N SER A 35 17.12 -3.49 -53.17
CA SER A 35 15.73 -3.71 -52.74
C SER A 35 15.43 -5.11 -52.20
N ASP A 36 16.38 -6.04 -52.30
CA ASP A 36 16.12 -7.45 -52.00
C ASP A 36 16.39 -7.74 -50.51
N GLY A 37 15.30 -7.95 -49.75
CA GLY A 37 15.34 -8.48 -48.38
C GLY A 37 15.20 -7.45 -47.25
N VAL A 38 14.89 -6.19 -47.54
CA VAL A 38 14.68 -5.16 -46.52
C VAL A 38 13.21 -5.14 -46.07
N ASP A 39 12.98 -5.07 -44.76
CA ASP A 39 11.65 -4.94 -44.17
C ASP A 39 10.88 -3.74 -44.79
N PRO A 40 9.63 -3.93 -45.24
CA PRO A 40 8.85 -2.87 -45.89
C PRO A 40 8.67 -1.60 -45.03
N GLY A 41 8.59 -1.75 -43.70
CA GLY A 41 8.50 -0.63 -42.77
C GLY A 41 9.81 0.15 -42.68
N LEU A 42 10.95 -0.54 -42.71
CA LEU A 42 12.27 0.09 -42.71
C LEU A 42 12.54 0.87 -44.01
N MET A 43 12.16 0.32 -45.16
CA MET A 43 12.25 1.04 -46.45
C MET A 43 11.36 2.28 -46.47
N GLN A 44 10.16 2.19 -45.89
CA GLN A 44 9.24 3.33 -45.82
C GLN A 44 9.77 4.44 -44.89
N ALA A 45 10.34 4.07 -43.74
CA ALA A 45 10.97 5.02 -42.82
C ALA A 45 12.18 5.72 -43.45
N ALA A 46 13.05 4.96 -44.13
CA ALA A 46 14.19 5.53 -44.86
C ALA A 46 13.73 6.50 -45.97
N GLY A 47 12.69 6.14 -46.74
CA GLY A 47 12.11 7.01 -47.76
C GLY A 47 11.52 8.31 -47.19
N TYR A 48 10.89 8.24 -46.02
CA TYR A 48 10.35 9.42 -45.33
C TYR A 48 11.45 10.39 -44.89
N GLU A 49 12.53 9.89 -44.29
CA GLU A 49 13.67 10.71 -43.89
C GLU A 49 14.39 11.34 -45.10
N LEU A 50 14.56 10.58 -46.19
CA LEU A 50 15.12 11.12 -47.44
C LEU A 50 14.26 12.25 -48.03
N ALA A 51 12.93 12.12 -47.98
CA ALA A 51 12.01 13.18 -48.42
C ALA A 51 12.11 14.44 -47.53
N GLN A 52 12.29 14.29 -46.22
CA GLN A 52 12.54 15.42 -45.34
C GLN A 52 13.86 16.12 -45.65
N ILE A 53 14.94 15.35 -45.88
CA ILE A 53 16.25 15.89 -46.26
C ILE A 53 16.13 16.68 -47.57
N ALA A 54 15.47 16.12 -48.59
CA ALA A 54 15.23 16.80 -49.86
C ALA A 54 14.46 18.13 -49.69
N THR A 55 13.44 18.14 -48.82
CA THR A 55 12.67 19.36 -48.51
C THR A 55 13.55 20.44 -47.86
N ARG A 56 14.41 20.05 -46.91
CA ARG A 56 15.32 20.99 -46.22
C ARG A 56 16.39 21.55 -47.15
N LEU A 57 16.99 20.70 -47.99
CA LEU A 57 17.96 21.13 -49.00
C LEU A 57 17.34 22.08 -50.03
N GLY A 58 16.09 21.81 -50.46
CA GLY A 58 15.33 22.72 -51.31
C GLY A 58 15.10 24.09 -50.66
N GLY A 59 14.78 24.12 -49.37
CA GLY A 59 14.66 25.39 -48.62
C GLY A 59 15.96 26.19 -48.57
N ILE A 60 17.10 25.52 -48.35
CA ILE A 60 18.43 26.16 -48.33
C ILE A 60 18.78 26.72 -49.72
N ALA A 61 18.58 25.94 -50.79
CA ALA A 61 18.84 26.41 -52.15
C ALA A 61 17.96 27.62 -52.54
N GLY A 62 16.70 27.65 -52.07
CA GLY A 62 15.82 28.80 -52.22
C GLY A 62 16.31 30.06 -51.49
N MET A 63 16.91 29.91 -50.30
CA MET A 63 17.53 31.05 -49.58
C MET A 63 18.70 31.67 -50.33
N PHE A 64 19.41 30.90 -51.16
CA PHE A 64 20.50 31.40 -52.02
C PHE A 64 20.01 31.85 -53.40
N GLY A 65 18.69 32.00 -53.60
CA GLY A 65 18.11 32.59 -54.82
C GLY A 65 18.03 31.62 -56.01
N HIS A 66 18.21 30.32 -55.80
CA HIS A 66 17.97 29.32 -56.84
C HIS A 66 16.50 28.85 -56.86
N PRO A 67 15.82 28.90 -58.02
CA PRO A 67 14.44 28.47 -58.12
C PRO A 67 14.36 26.94 -58.01
N VAL A 68 13.88 26.45 -56.88
CA VAL A 68 13.62 25.02 -56.67
C VAL A 68 12.12 24.78 -56.86
N GLY A 69 11.76 23.87 -57.77
CA GLY A 69 10.36 23.45 -57.94
C GLY A 69 9.82 22.86 -56.64
N GLY A 70 8.57 23.20 -56.28
CA GLY A 70 7.98 22.82 -54.99
C GLY A 70 8.10 21.33 -54.72
N VAL A 71 8.90 20.96 -53.72
CA VAL A 71 9.01 19.58 -53.24
C VAL A 71 7.71 19.29 -52.47
N ALA A 72 6.93 18.32 -52.93
CA ALA A 72 5.71 17.91 -52.23
C ALA A 72 6.07 17.44 -50.82
N ALA A 73 5.37 17.97 -49.81
CA ALA A 73 5.56 17.53 -48.44
C ALA A 73 5.30 16.01 -48.34
N PRO A 74 6.15 15.25 -47.63
CA PRO A 74 5.93 13.82 -47.50
C PRO A 74 4.59 13.57 -46.81
N THR A 75 3.72 12.78 -47.45
CA THR A 75 2.49 12.30 -46.83
C THR A 75 2.86 11.35 -45.70
N THR A 76 2.40 11.65 -44.49
CA THR A 76 2.59 10.75 -43.33
C THR A 76 2.03 9.37 -43.68
N PRO A 77 2.81 8.27 -43.55
CA PRO A 77 2.28 6.93 -43.74
C PRO A 77 1.07 6.72 -42.83
N ALA A 78 0.01 6.12 -43.36
CA ALA A 78 -1.08 5.65 -42.51
C ALA A 78 -0.49 4.64 -41.52
N LEU A 79 -0.69 4.90 -40.22
CA LEU A 79 -0.33 3.93 -39.18
C LEU A 79 -0.99 2.59 -39.54
N PRO A 80 -0.27 1.46 -39.41
CA PRO A 80 -0.89 0.16 -39.63
C PRO A 80 -2.15 0.06 -38.77
N ALA A 81 -3.24 -0.39 -39.38
CA ALA A 81 -4.50 -0.51 -38.67
C ALA A 81 -4.29 -1.41 -37.45
N ILE A 82 -4.52 -0.88 -36.25
CA ILE A 82 -4.54 -1.68 -35.03
C ILE A 82 -5.64 -2.74 -35.25
N PRO A 83 -5.32 -4.05 -35.16
CA PRO A 83 -6.31 -5.10 -35.31
C PRO A 83 -7.50 -4.81 -34.40
N GLN A 84 -8.70 -4.74 -34.97
CA GLN A 84 -9.91 -4.49 -34.18
C GLN A 84 -10.27 -5.68 -33.29
N GLU A 85 -9.75 -6.85 -33.61
CA GLU A 85 -9.93 -8.08 -32.85
C GLU A 85 -8.57 -8.78 -32.66
N LEU A 86 -8.28 -9.11 -31.40
CA LEU A 86 -7.14 -9.95 -31.05
C LEU A 86 -7.56 -11.43 -31.17
N ILE A 87 -6.62 -12.29 -31.54
CA ILE A 87 -6.85 -13.74 -31.53
C ILE A 87 -7.14 -14.16 -30.08
N PRO A 88 -8.28 -14.81 -29.78
CA PRO A 88 -8.56 -15.30 -28.44
C PRO A 88 -7.47 -16.28 -28.00
N ALA A 89 -6.82 -16.00 -26.87
CA ALA A 89 -5.89 -16.90 -26.22
C ALA A 89 -6.38 -17.18 -24.80
N SER A 90 -6.38 -18.45 -24.39
CA SER A 90 -6.63 -18.84 -23.01
C SER A 90 -5.32 -18.90 -22.25
N PHE A 91 -5.30 -18.28 -21.07
CA PHE A 91 -4.22 -18.42 -20.10
C PHE A 91 -4.77 -19.24 -18.94
N GLU A 92 -4.28 -20.46 -18.80
CA GLU A 92 -4.59 -21.34 -17.67
C GLU A 92 -3.37 -21.35 -16.75
N VAL A 93 -3.63 -21.17 -15.45
CA VAL A 93 -2.62 -21.20 -14.40
C VAL A 93 -2.94 -22.36 -13.48
N ASP A 94 -1.92 -23.19 -13.22
CA ASP A 94 -2.02 -24.22 -12.20
C ASP A 94 -2.01 -23.57 -10.82
N VAL A 95 -2.88 -24.07 -9.94
CA VAL A 95 -2.87 -23.73 -8.52
C VAL A 95 -1.68 -24.43 -7.87
N VAL A 96 -0.95 -23.73 -7.01
CA VAL A 96 0.14 -24.33 -6.22
C VAL A 96 -0.43 -25.46 -5.32
N PRO A 97 -0.04 -26.73 -5.52
CA PRO A 97 -0.63 -27.89 -4.84
C PRO A 97 -0.28 -27.97 -3.34
N GLU A 98 0.66 -27.16 -2.87
CA GLU A 98 1.05 -27.04 -1.47
C GLU A 98 0.04 -26.27 -0.62
N TRP A 99 -0.80 -25.41 -1.22
CA TRP A 99 -1.88 -24.72 -0.51
C TRP A 99 -3.00 -25.71 -0.17
N LYS A 100 -2.95 -26.30 1.03
CA LYS A 100 -3.89 -27.35 1.47
C LYS A 100 -4.87 -26.90 2.53
N HIS A 101 -4.63 -25.72 3.10
CA HIS A 101 -5.38 -25.21 4.23
C HIS A 101 -5.83 -23.78 4.00
N THR A 102 -7.02 -23.48 4.52
CA THR A 102 -7.63 -22.16 4.50
C THR A 102 -7.21 -21.41 5.76
N ILE A 103 -7.00 -20.11 5.61
CA ILE A 103 -6.80 -19.20 6.73
C ILE A 103 -8.15 -19.00 7.42
N GLU A 104 -8.20 -19.11 8.74
CA GLU A 104 -9.43 -18.97 9.52
C GLU A 104 -10.12 -17.65 9.21
N GLU A 105 -11.45 -17.66 9.20
CA GLU A 105 -12.23 -16.43 9.09
C GLU A 105 -12.56 -15.87 10.47
N VAL A 106 -12.30 -14.58 10.67
CA VAL A 106 -12.64 -13.86 11.91
C VAL A 106 -13.55 -12.69 11.55
N THR A 107 -14.78 -12.72 12.05
CA THR A 107 -15.73 -11.61 11.91
C THR A 107 -15.72 -10.74 13.15
N LEU A 108 -15.54 -9.43 12.94
CA LEU A 108 -15.50 -8.38 13.94
C LEU A 108 -16.73 -7.48 13.81
N GLY A 109 -17.24 -7.03 14.95
CA GLY A 109 -18.52 -6.34 15.05
C GLY A 109 -19.70 -7.30 15.13
N ALA A 110 -20.75 -6.86 15.80
CA ALA A 110 -22.02 -7.57 15.90
C ALA A 110 -23.16 -6.60 15.60
N THR A 111 -24.05 -7.02 14.69
CA THR A 111 -25.24 -6.22 14.38
C THR A 111 -26.37 -6.51 15.35
N SER A 112 -27.49 -5.81 15.21
CA SER A 112 -28.68 -6.09 16.01
C SER A 112 -29.20 -7.53 15.91
N SER A 113 -28.94 -8.24 14.80
CA SER A 113 -29.31 -9.66 14.69
C SER A 113 -28.37 -10.59 15.46
N ASP A 114 -27.17 -10.13 15.78
CA ASP A 114 -26.12 -10.88 16.47
C ASP A 114 -26.00 -10.48 17.95
N GLY A 115 -26.82 -9.52 18.40
CA GLY A 115 -26.86 -9.03 19.78
C GLY A 115 -26.02 -7.78 20.05
N GLY A 116 -25.37 -7.20 19.04
CA GLY A 116 -24.61 -5.95 19.14
C GLY A 116 -25.36 -4.75 18.55
N THR A 117 -24.66 -3.62 18.42
CA THR A 117 -25.24 -2.36 17.92
C THR A 117 -24.57 -1.81 16.66
N ARG A 118 -23.59 -2.53 16.09
CA ARG A 118 -22.93 -2.13 14.84
C ARG A 118 -23.91 -2.19 13.66
N LYS A 119 -23.72 -1.35 12.63
CA LYS A 119 -24.52 -1.43 11.38
C LYS A 119 -23.91 -2.39 10.36
N SER A 120 -22.62 -2.66 10.47
CA SER A 120 -21.90 -3.57 9.59
C SER A 120 -20.84 -4.34 10.37
N THR A 121 -20.43 -5.47 9.80
CA THR A 121 -19.34 -6.30 10.30
C THR A 121 -18.15 -6.23 9.35
N VAL A 122 -16.97 -6.59 9.85
CA VAL A 122 -15.75 -6.76 9.06
C VAL A 122 -15.29 -8.20 9.21
N THR A 123 -15.08 -8.90 8.11
CA THR A 123 -14.57 -10.28 8.12
C THR A 123 -13.17 -10.30 7.54
N LEU A 124 -12.25 -10.95 8.25
CA LEU A 124 -10.85 -11.13 7.88
C LEU A 124 -10.58 -12.60 7.57
N GLY A 125 -9.57 -12.89 6.75
CA GLY A 125 -9.10 -14.25 6.51
C GLY A 125 -9.79 -14.97 5.35
N GLY A 126 -9.85 -16.30 5.43
CA GLY A 126 -10.48 -17.13 4.39
C GLY A 126 -9.61 -17.37 3.16
N GLU A 127 -8.39 -16.84 3.11
CA GLU A 127 -7.51 -17.01 1.96
C GLU A 127 -7.11 -18.47 1.78
N ASN A 128 -7.07 -18.91 0.52
CA ASN A 128 -6.60 -20.23 0.09
C ASN A 128 -5.30 -20.16 -0.72
N ALA A 129 -4.70 -18.98 -0.82
CA ALA A 129 -3.45 -18.71 -1.52
C ALA A 129 -2.78 -17.46 -0.94
N LEU A 130 -1.61 -17.12 -1.48
CA LEU A 130 -0.95 -15.83 -1.22
C LEU A 130 -1.79 -14.65 -1.73
N PRO A 131 -1.65 -13.47 -1.11
CA PRO A 131 -2.47 -12.31 -1.46
C PRO A 131 -2.23 -11.87 -2.91
N TYR A 132 -3.32 -11.48 -3.60
CA TYR A 132 -3.34 -10.97 -4.97
C TYR A 132 -2.82 -11.90 -6.06
N TYR A 133 -2.60 -13.18 -5.75
CA TYR A 133 -2.13 -14.16 -6.73
C TYR A 133 -3.30 -14.87 -7.42
N PHE A 134 -3.06 -15.38 -8.62
CA PHE A 134 -4.09 -16.01 -9.45
C PHE A 134 -4.51 -17.41 -8.98
N ASP A 135 -3.82 -17.97 -7.97
CA ASP A 135 -4.08 -19.31 -7.42
C ASP A 135 -5.49 -19.47 -6.85
N ALA A 136 -6.00 -18.43 -6.18
CA ALA A 136 -7.31 -18.44 -5.56
C ALA A 136 -7.84 -17.00 -5.39
N PRO A 137 -9.17 -16.79 -5.43
CA PRO A 137 -9.73 -15.48 -5.14
C PRO A 137 -9.45 -15.10 -3.69
N MET A 138 -9.09 -13.83 -3.46
CA MET A 138 -9.02 -13.26 -2.12
C MET A 138 -10.45 -12.92 -1.65
N PRO A 139 -10.99 -13.60 -0.62
CA PRO A 139 -12.42 -13.51 -0.27
C PRO A 139 -12.79 -12.17 0.38
N HIS A 140 -11.89 -11.63 1.22
CA HIS A 140 -12.08 -10.34 1.88
C HIS A 140 -11.04 -9.33 1.39
N LYS A 141 -11.37 -8.04 1.44
CA LYS A 141 -10.40 -6.98 1.13
C LYS A 141 -9.50 -6.75 2.34
N ASN A 142 -8.34 -6.13 2.15
CA ASN A 142 -7.61 -5.58 3.28
C ASN A 142 -8.44 -4.47 3.92
N HIS A 143 -8.66 -4.58 5.22
CA HIS A 143 -9.42 -3.60 5.99
C HIS A 143 -8.49 -2.64 6.70
N VAL A 144 -8.94 -1.40 6.88
CA VAL A 144 -8.18 -0.36 7.57
C VAL A 144 -8.96 0.18 8.76
N SER A 145 -8.33 0.13 9.92
CA SER A 145 -8.73 0.84 11.14
C SER A 145 -7.93 2.14 11.27
N ILE A 146 -8.56 3.19 11.80
CA ILE A 146 -7.88 4.44 12.13
C ILE A 146 -7.77 4.57 13.65
N ASP A 147 -6.57 4.93 14.12
CA ASP A 147 -6.29 5.12 15.54
C ASP A 147 -6.96 6.39 16.10
N VAL A 148 -7.56 6.23 17.27
CA VAL A 148 -8.17 7.26 18.10
C VAL A 148 -7.64 7.06 19.52
N PHE A 149 -7.25 8.15 20.18
CA PHE A 149 -6.67 8.10 21.52
C PHE A 149 -7.65 8.65 22.55
N ASP A 150 -7.68 8.05 23.74
CA ASP A 150 -8.53 8.47 24.85
C ASP A 150 -8.14 9.82 25.48
N MET A 151 -6.95 10.30 25.14
CA MET A 151 -6.45 11.62 25.46
C MET A 151 -5.66 12.20 24.29
N ALA A 152 -5.50 13.53 24.27
CA ALA A 152 -4.64 14.18 23.28
C ALA A 152 -3.18 13.76 23.47
N ILE A 153 -2.56 13.26 22.39
CA ILE A 153 -1.15 12.85 22.36
C ILE A 153 -0.31 13.73 21.42
N GLY A 154 1.00 13.75 21.66
CA GLY A 154 1.94 14.36 20.72
C GLY A 154 2.01 13.57 19.42
N MET A 155 1.62 14.19 18.31
CA MET A 155 1.67 13.59 16.97
C MET A 155 2.55 14.39 16.02
N ALA A 156 3.13 13.70 15.02
CA ALA A 156 3.77 14.35 13.89
C ALA A 156 2.80 15.35 13.25
N LYS A 157 3.31 16.55 12.87
CA LYS A 157 2.46 17.62 12.31
C LYS A 157 1.63 17.12 11.12
N ALA A 158 2.22 16.31 10.24
CA ALA A 158 1.55 15.76 9.05
C ALA A 158 0.30 14.94 9.40
N VAL A 159 0.30 14.23 10.54
CA VAL A 159 -0.89 13.51 11.03
C VAL A 159 -1.82 14.48 11.75
N ARG A 160 -1.27 15.23 12.71
CA ARG A 160 -2.03 16.06 13.68
C ARG A 160 -2.99 17.03 13.00
N VAL A 161 -2.59 17.67 11.90
CA VAL A 161 -3.40 18.68 11.19
C VAL A 161 -4.75 18.15 10.69
N ASN A 162 -4.87 16.83 10.51
CA ASN A 162 -6.12 16.19 10.09
C ASN A 162 -7.14 16.09 11.24
N TYR A 163 -6.70 16.20 12.49
CA TYR A 163 -7.52 15.94 13.67
C TYR A 163 -7.60 17.12 14.65
N GLU A 164 -7.05 18.30 14.32
CA GLU A 164 -6.96 19.44 15.26
C GLU A 164 -8.29 19.88 15.87
N ASP A 165 -9.38 19.75 15.11
CA ASP A 165 -10.75 20.06 15.48
C ASP A 165 -11.39 19.03 16.42
N VAL A 166 -10.87 17.81 16.47
CA VAL A 166 -11.44 16.66 17.21
C VAL A 166 -10.48 15.96 18.18
N ILE A 167 -9.20 16.36 18.23
CA ILE A 167 -8.13 15.66 18.98
C ILE A 167 -8.40 15.54 20.50
N ASN A 168 -9.29 16.37 21.05
CA ASN A 168 -9.67 16.35 22.46
C ASN A 168 -11.00 15.65 22.73
N ASP A 169 -11.66 15.11 21.69
CA ASP A 169 -12.93 14.41 21.77
C ASP A 169 -12.84 13.09 20.99
N PRO A 170 -12.56 11.97 21.68
CA PRO A 170 -12.38 10.67 21.03
C PRO A 170 -13.61 10.21 20.23
N ALA A 171 -14.82 10.58 20.65
CA ALA A 171 -16.06 10.22 19.97
C ALA A 171 -16.21 10.99 18.64
N GLU A 172 -15.97 12.31 18.65
CA GLU A 172 -15.95 13.11 17.43
C GLU A 172 -14.77 12.75 16.52
N TRP A 173 -13.62 12.36 17.09
CA TRP A 173 -12.49 11.83 16.32
C TRP A 173 -12.89 10.55 15.60
N ALA A 174 -13.47 9.57 16.30
CA ALA A 174 -13.96 8.33 15.69
C ALA A 174 -14.98 8.60 14.58
N LYS A 175 -15.95 9.51 14.80
CA LYS A 175 -16.90 9.92 13.76
C LYS A 175 -16.20 10.49 12.53
N LYS A 176 -15.20 11.35 12.73
CA LYS A 176 -14.42 11.93 11.63
C LYS A 176 -13.63 10.87 10.87
N ALA A 177 -12.99 9.95 11.58
CA ALA A 177 -12.24 8.83 11.01
C ALA A 177 -13.11 7.98 10.08
N VAL A 178 -14.35 7.67 10.49
CA VAL A 178 -15.29 6.89 9.68
C VAL A 178 -15.88 7.73 8.55
N SER A 179 -16.54 8.83 8.88
CA SER A 179 -17.37 9.60 7.92
C SER A 179 -16.55 10.37 6.88
N THR A 180 -15.35 10.83 7.23
CA THR A 180 -14.53 11.69 6.37
C THR A 180 -13.33 10.95 5.79
N TYR A 181 -12.74 10.02 6.55
CA TYR A 181 -11.51 9.32 6.15
C TYR A 181 -11.73 7.87 5.73
N GLY A 182 -12.97 7.37 5.78
CA GLY A 182 -13.34 6.07 5.23
C GLY A 182 -12.73 4.89 5.98
N ALA A 183 -12.54 5.02 7.29
CA ALA A 183 -12.10 3.91 8.14
C ALA A 183 -13.14 2.77 8.12
N ASP A 184 -12.69 1.53 7.89
CA ASP A 184 -13.57 0.35 7.97
C ASP A 184 -13.85 -0.04 9.43
N MET A 185 -12.95 0.38 10.34
CA MET A 185 -12.99 0.14 11.79
C MET A 185 -12.33 1.32 12.54
N VAL A 186 -12.48 1.37 13.86
CA VAL A 186 -11.77 2.34 14.72
C VAL A 186 -10.91 1.59 15.74
N THR A 187 -9.66 2.00 15.91
CA THR A 187 -8.79 1.51 16.98
C THR A 187 -8.76 2.53 18.10
N VAL A 188 -9.32 2.19 19.26
CA VAL A 188 -9.29 3.05 20.44
C VAL A 188 -8.11 2.67 21.32
N HIS A 189 -7.16 3.58 21.50
CA HIS A 189 -6.01 3.40 22.40
C HIS A 189 -6.26 4.11 23.73
N LEU A 190 -6.33 3.34 24.81
CA LEU A 190 -6.51 3.84 26.18
C LEU A 190 -5.16 4.27 26.79
N ILE A 191 -4.42 5.16 26.12
CA ILE A 191 -3.05 5.55 26.51
C ILE A 191 -3.03 6.29 27.84
N SER A 192 -4.11 6.98 28.22
CA SER A 192 -4.16 7.69 29.50
C SER A 192 -4.01 6.76 30.73
N THR A 193 -4.22 5.45 30.57
CA THR A 193 -4.07 4.49 31.67
C THR A 193 -2.62 4.21 32.03
N ASP A 194 -1.64 4.63 31.22
CA ASP A 194 -0.22 4.43 31.53
C ASP A 194 0.12 5.09 32.89
N PRO A 195 0.67 4.32 33.86
CA PRO A 195 1.08 4.86 35.15
C PRO A 195 2.14 5.97 35.08
N SER A 196 2.85 6.08 33.96
CA SER A 196 3.85 7.13 33.70
C SER A 196 3.28 8.38 33.03
N ILE A 197 2.01 8.35 32.60
CA ILE A 197 1.31 9.48 31.96
C ILE A 197 0.27 10.06 32.91
N ASN A 198 -0.96 9.51 32.91
CA ASN A 198 -2.07 10.00 33.72
C ASN A 198 -2.53 8.97 34.76
N ASP A 199 -2.15 7.70 34.63
CA ASP A 199 -2.63 6.58 35.46
C ASP A 199 -4.16 6.53 35.59
N THR A 200 -4.88 6.89 34.53
CA THR A 200 -6.34 6.91 34.52
C THR A 200 -6.90 5.55 34.96
N PRO A 201 -7.83 5.49 35.93
CA PRO A 201 -8.43 4.22 36.36
C PRO A 201 -9.15 3.50 35.21
N ALA A 202 -9.10 2.16 35.18
CA ALA A 202 -9.75 1.34 34.15
C ALA A 202 -11.25 1.67 33.97
N GLN A 203 -11.96 1.93 35.07
CA GLN A 203 -13.38 2.31 35.05
C GLN A 203 -13.63 3.67 34.38
N GLU A 204 -12.68 4.60 34.46
CA GLU A 204 -12.79 5.90 33.82
C GLU A 204 -12.42 5.83 32.34
N ALA A 205 -11.30 5.19 32.01
CA ALA A 205 -10.84 5.02 30.63
C ALA A 205 -11.85 4.22 29.77
N SER A 206 -12.48 3.19 30.33
CA SER A 206 -13.51 2.39 29.62
C SER A 206 -14.74 3.19 29.19
N LYS A 207 -15.04 4.35 29.78
CA LYS A 207 -16.13 5.21 29.31
C LYS A 207 -15.89 5.75 27.90
N VAL A 208 -14.62 5.98 27.54
CA VAL A 208 -14.26 6.39 26.18
C VAL A 208 -14.64 5.31 25.16
N VAL A 209 -14.53 4.04 25.54
CA VAL A 209 -14.99 2.93 24.68
C VAL A 209 -16.52 2.99 24.50
N GLU A 210 -17.28 3.20 25.57
CA GLU A 210 -18.74 3.37 25.49
C GLU A 210 -19.12 4.56 24.59
N ASP A 211 -18.46 5.71 24.77
CA ASP A 211 -18.72 6.92 23.99
C ASP A 211 -18.42 6.70 22.50
N VAL A 212 -17.30 6.04 22.16
CA VAL A 212 -16.96 5.71 20.78
C VAL A 212 -17.92 4.68 20.18
N LEU A 213 -18.31 3.65 20.94
CA LEU A 213 -19.31 2.67 20.51
C LEU A 213 -20.63 3.34 20.14
N GLN A 214 -21.06 4.36 20.88
CA GLN A 214 -22.27 5.13 20.58
C GLN A 214 -22.09 6.11 19.41
N ALA A 215 -20.85 6.53 19.17
CA ALA A 215 -20.51 7.53 18.16
C ALA A 215 -20.42 6.98 16.74
N VAL A 216 -19.98 5.72 16.58
CA VAL A 216 -19.75 5.11 15.27
C VAL A 216 -20.44 3.77 15.10
N ASP A 217 -20.78 3.46 13.85
CA ASP A 217 -21.50 2.23 13.49
C ASP A 217 -20.58 1.05 13.11
N VAL A 218 -19.27 1.30 12.96
CA VAL A 218 -18.27 0.31 12.54
C VAL A 218 -17.73 -0.49 13.74
N PRO A 219 -17.10 -1.66 13.50
CA PRO A 219 -16.44 -2.42 14.56
C PRO A 219 -15.26 -1.66 15.20
N LEU A 220 -14.96 -2.00 16.46
CA LEU A 220 -13.86 -1.42 17.24
C LEU A 220 -12.75 -2.43 17.51
N ILE A 221 -11.52 -1.92 17.54
CA ILE A 221 -10.35 -2.53 18.15
C ILE A 221 -10.05 -1.74 19.42
N ILE A 222 -9.83 -2.41 20.55
CA ILE A 222 -9.64 -1.74 21.84
C ILE A 222 -8.25 -2.08 22.38
N GLY A 223 -7.39 -1.08 22.40
CA GLY A 223 -6.00 -1.10 22.85
C GLY A 223 -5.82 -0.53 24.27
N GLY A 224 -4.94 -1.15 25.05
CA GLY A 224 -4.43 -0.58 26.31
C GLY A 224 -3.32 0.45 26.09
N SER A 225 -2.58 0.78 27.14
CA SER A 225 -1.42 1.67 27.05
C SER A 225 -0.12 0.94 26.68
N GLY A 226 -0.15 -0.40 26.67
CA GLY A 226 1.03 -1.25 26.51
C GLY A 226 1.71 -1.60 27.84
N ASN A 227 1.13 -1.21 28.97
CA ASN A 227 1.70 -1.49 30.28
C ASN A 227 1.30 -2.91 30.75
N PRO A 228 2.26 -3.83 30.98
CA PRO A 228 1.95 -5.25 31.24
C PRO A 228 1.23 -5.50 32.57
N GLU A 229 1.32 -4.57 33.53
CA GLU A 229 0.64 -4.69 34.83
C GLU A 229 -0.76 -4.07 34.81
N LYS A 230 -0.91 -2.93 34.10
CA LYS A 230 -2.16 -2.16 34.05
C LYS A 230 -3.13 -2.68 32.98
N ASP A 231 -2.63 -3.03 31.80
CA ASP A 231 -3.46 -3.41 30.65
C ASP A 231 -4.41 -4.58 30.93
N PRO A 232 -4.03 -5.65 31.67
CA PRO A 232 -4.97 -6.74 31.96
C PRO A 232 -6.23 -6.29 32.70
N GLU A 233 -6.13 -5.31 33.61
CA GLU A 233 -7.30 -4.73 34.28
C GLU A 233 -8.10 -3.81 33.36
N VAL A 234 -7.41 -2.96 32.60
CA VAL A 234 -8.02 -2.00 31.68
C VAL A 234 -8.79 -2.71 30.59
N LEU A 235 -8.18 -3.71 29.94
CA LEU A 235 -8.79 -4.47 28.86
C LEU A 235 -9.91 -5.40 29.35
N GLU A 236 -9.82 -5.93 30.57
CA GLU A 236 -10.94 -6.66 31.17
C GLU A 236 -12.16 -5.76 31.34
N ARG A 237 -11.95 -4.55 31.85
CA ARG A 237 -13.02 -3.57 32.04
C ARG A 237 -13.55 -3.04 30.70
N ALA A 238 -12.67 -2.82 29.72
CA ALA A 238 -13.06 -2.37 28.40
C ALA A 238 -13.85 -3.43 27.61
N ALA A 239 -13.50 -4.71 27.78
CA ALA A 239 -14.29 -5.83 27.26
C ALA A 239 -15.67 -5.92 27.93
N GLU A 240 -15.76 -5.68 29.24
CA GLU A 240 -17.06 -5.69 29.94
C GLU A 240 -18.02 -4.62 29.42
N VAL A 241 -17.55 -3.38 29.23
CA VAL A 241 -18.42 -2.30 28.74
C VAL A 241 -18.83 -2.46 27.28
N ALA A 242 -18.05 -3.20 26.51
CA ALA A 242 -18.30 -3.50 25.11
C ALA A 242 -19.06 -4.82 24.88
N GLU A 243 -19.57 -5.47 25.94
CA GLU A 243 -20.19 -6.79 25.86
C GLU A 243 -21.20 -6.90 24.70
N GLY A 244 -21.05 -7.95 23.90
CA GLY A 244 -21.94 -8.21 22.76
C GLY A 244 -21.59 -7.45 21.48
N GLU A 245 -20.67 -6.47 21.51
CA GLU A 245 -20.29 -5.70 20.31
C GLU A 245 -19.27 -6.41 19.41
N ARG A 246 -18.71 -7.53 19.87
CA ARG A 246 -17.72 -8.34 19.15
C ARG A 246 -16.51 -7.53 18.63
N CYS A 247 -15.99 -6.66 19.51
CA CYS A 247 -14.71 -5.96 19.32
C CYS A 247 -13.51 -6.92 19.20
N LEU A 248 -12.37 -6.36 18.76
CA LEU A 248 -11.05 -6.99 18.85
C LEU A 248 -10.27 -6.43 20.04
N ILE A 249 -9.98 -7.25 21.05
CA ILE A 249 -9.23 -6.83 22.23
C ILE A 249 -7.72 -6.90 21.93
N ALA A 250 -7.06 -5.75 21.93
CA ALA A 250 -5.64 -5.57 21.64
C ALA A 250 -4.85 -5.23 22.92
N SER A 251 -4.00 -6.11 23.44
CA SER A 251 -3.66 -7.45 22.92
C SER A 251 -3.31 -8.40 24.06
N ALA A 252 -3.41 -9.70 23.79
CA ALA A 252 -2.73 -10.71 24.60
C ALA A 252 -1.28 -10.86 24.13
N ASN A 253 -0.35 -10.98 25.06
CA ASN A 253 1.03 -11.36 24.76
C ASN A 253 1.70 -12.14 25.89
N LEU A 254 2.86 -12.75 25.59
CA LEU A 254 3.59 -13.63 26.52
C LEU A 254 4.22 -12.90 27.72
N ASN A 255 4.30 -11.58 27.69
CA ASN A 255 4.94 -10.74 28.71
C ASN A 255 3.93 -10.06 29.66
N MET A 256 2.65 -10.39 29.55
CA MET A 256 1.56 -9.89 30.41
C MET A 256 0.60 -11.04 30.78
N ASP A 257 -0.39 -10.74 31.62
CA ASP A 257 -1.45 -11.70 31.99
C ASP A 257 -2.43 -11.91 30.81
N TYR A 258 -1.96 -12.63 29.79
CA TYR A 258 -2.78 -13.00 28.63
C TYR A 258 -4.00 -13.84 29.02
N GLN A 259 -3.97 -14.56 30.15
CA GLN A 259 -5.09 -15.39 30.58
C GLN A 259 -6.26 -14.53 31.07
N ARG A 260 -5.98 -13.45 31.79
CA ARG A 260 -7.00 -12.47 32.20
C ARG A 260 -7.61 -11.76 30.99
N ILE A 261 -6.78 -11.31 30.05
CA ILE A 261 -7.25 -10.61 28.84
C ILE A 261 -8.08 -11.56 27.96
N ALA A 262 -7.58 -12.78 27.70
CA ALA A 262 -8.30 -13.79 26.93
C ALA A 262 -9.59 -14.25 27.62
N GLY A 263 -9.54 -14.41 28.95
CA GLY A 263 -10.72 -14.74 29.75
C GLY A 263 -11.81 -13.68 29.62
N ALA A 264 -11.44 -12.39 29.66
CA ALA A 264 -12.36 -11.28 29.47
C ALA A 264 -12.92 -11.24 28.04
N ALA A 265 -12.06 -11.34 27.03
CA ALA A 265 -12.49 -11.36 25.62
C ALA A 265 -13.51 -12.48 25.39
N LYS A 266 -13.23 -13.71 25.87
CA LYS A 266 -14.16 -14.83 25.77
C LYS A 266 -15.46 -14.58 26.52
N LYS A 267 -15.38 -14.10 27.76
CA LYS A 267 -16.54 -13.90 28.63
C LYS A 267 -17.55 -12.93 28.02
N TYR A 268 -17.07 -11.86 27.38
CA TYR A 268 -17.90 -10.78 26.84
C TYR A 268 -18.13 -10.86 25.32
N GLY A 269 -17.66 -11.93 24.66
CA GLY A 269 -17.97 -12.23 23.25
C GLY A 269 -17.09 -11.51 22.22
N HIS A 270 -15.83 -11.28 22.54
CA HIS A 270 -14.85 -10.58 21.71
C HIS A 270 -13.81 -11.49 21.08
N ALA A 271 -13.27 -11.04 19.94
CA ALA A 271 -12.04 -11.58 19.39
C ALA A 271 -10.82 -11.03 20.14
N ILE A 272 -9.68 -11.70 20.01
CA ILE A 272 -8.42 -11.31 20.66
C ILE A 272 -7.28 -11.16 19.66
N LEU A 273 -6.50 -10.09 19.84
CA LEU A 273 -5.26 -9.88 19.14
C LEU A 273 -4.14 -10.66 19.84
N SER A 274 -3.52 -11.61 19.14
CA SER A 274 -2.39 -12.42 19.57
C SER A 274 -1.09 -11.77 19.14
N TRP A 275 -0.52 -10.92 19.99
CA TRP A 275 0.63 -10.08 19.66
C TRP A 275 1.96 -10.72 20.08
N THR A 276 2.93 -10.75 19.18
CA THR A 276 4.30 -11.22 19.45
C THR A 276 5.35 -10.35 18.76
N GLN A 277 6.61 -10.44 19.21
CA GLN A 277 7.71 -9.59 18.74
C GLN A 277 8.54 -10.28 17.64
N LEU A 278 8.10 -10.19 16.38
CA LEU A 278 8.85 -10.60 15.18
C LEU A 278 9.42 -12.03 15.24
N GLU A 279 8.73 -12.96 15.91
CA GLU A 279 9.25 -14.33 16.10
C GLU A 279 8.13 -15.38 15.98
N ILE A 280 8.24 -16.22 14.94
CA ILE A 280 7.22 -17.20 14.56
C ILE A 280 6.94 -18.26 15.63
N ASN A 281 7.95 -18.72 16.39
CA ASN A 281 7.71 -19.75 17.40
C ASN A 281 6.92 -19.21 18.60
N SER A 282 7.15 -17.95 18.95
CA SER A 282 6.42 -17.21 19.96
C SER A 282 4.98 -17.03 19.51
N GLN A 283 4.75 -16.74 18.22
CA GLN A 283 3.40 -16.66 17.65
C GLN A 283 2.67 -18.00 17.77
N LYS A 284 3.32 -19.11 17.40
CA LYS A 284 2.77 -20.47 17.58
C LYS A 284 2.47 -20.78 19.03
N GLU A 285 3.39 -20.43 19.93
CA GLU A 285 3.23 -20.66 21.36
C GLU A 285 2.04 -19.90 21.93
N LEU A 286 1.92 -18.60 21.62
CA LEU A 286 0.82 -17.76 22.09
C LEU A 286 -0.52 -18.26 21.55
N ASN A 287 -0.64 -18.52 20.25
CA ASN A 287 -1.86 -19.05 19.64
C ASN A 287 -2.27 -20.38 20.28
N ARG A 288 -1.32 -21.30 20.49
CA ARG A 288 -1.56 -22.57 21.19
C ARG A 288 -2.04 -22.35 22.63
N LYS A 289 -1.45 -21.40 23.36
CA LYS A 289 -1.86 -21.08 24.73
C LYS A 289 -3.27 -20.47 24.79
N LEU A 290 -3.59 -19.55 23.89
CA LEU A 290 -4.93 -18.96 23.78
C LEU A 290 -5.99 -20.05 23.54
N MET A 291 -5.74 -20.96 22.58
CA MET A 291 -6.65 -22.06 22.30
C MET A 291 -6.73 -23.08 23.44
N LYS A 292 -5.60 -23.57 23.95
CA LYS A 292 -5.59 -24.73 24.88
C LYS A 292 -5.77 -24.37 26.35
N GLN A 293 -5.34 -23.18 26.77
CA GLN A 293 -5.38 -22.76 28.18
C GLN A 293 -6.54 -21.80 28.45
N CYS A 294 -6.87 -20.95 27.47
CA CYS A 294 -7.94 -19.96 27.62
C CYS A 294 -9.23 -20.37 26.90
N ASN A 295 -9.20 -21.48 26.14
CA ASN A 295 -10.32 -21.98 25.34
C ASN A 295 -10.86 -20.93 24.36
N ILE A 296 -9.97 -20.11 23.78
CA ILE A 296 -10.35 -19.17 22.72
C ILE A 296 -10.64 -19.97 21.45
N GLU A 297 -11.78 -19.68 20.82
CA GLU A 297 -12.15 -20.30 19.56
C GLU A 297 -11.26 -19.80 18.42
N ARG A 298 -11.05 -20.63 17.41
CA ARG A 298 -10.16 -20.30 16.29
C ARG A 298 -10.64 -19.08 15.50
N SER A 299 -11.96 -18.94 15.38
CA SER A 299 -12.67 -17.80 14.77
C SER A 299 -12.62 -16.51 15.59
N ASP A 300 -11.90 -16.51 16.72
CA ASP A 300 -11.75 -15.35 17.61
C ASP A 300 -10.28 -14.91 17.74
N ILE A 301 -9.35 -15.44 16.93
CA ILE A 301 -7.91 -15.10 17.00
C ILE A 301 -7.46 -14.34 15.76
N VAL A 302 -6.95 -13.12 15.96
CA VAL A 302 -6.21 -12.36 14.94
C VAL A 302 -4.76 -12.22 15.40
N MET A 303 -3.79 -12.51 14.54
CA MET A 303 -2.37 -12.39 14.89
C MET A 303 -1.84 -10.97 14.67
N ASP A 304 -0.90 -10.54 15.50
CA ASP A 304 -0.02 -9.41 15.21
C ASP A 304 1.43 -9.84 15.49
N PRO A 305 2.19 -10.25 14.45
CA PRO A 305 3.57 -10.68 14.62
C PRO A 305 4.56 -9.50 14.74
N THR A 306 4.07 -8.31 15.09
CA THR A 306 4.73 -7.01 15.12
C THR A 306 5.06 -6.47 13.73
N THR A 307 4.70 -5.21 13.53
CA THR A 307 5.09 -4.43 12.35
C THR A 307 6.33 -3.60 12.62
N ALA A 308 7.33 -3.72 11.75
CA ALA A 308 8.47 -2.82 11.69
C ALA A 308 8.30 -1.85 10.52
N ALA A 309 8.58 -0.57 10.76
CA ALA A 309 8.45 0.47 9.75
C ALA A 309 9.51 0.36 8.65
N LEU A 310 9.21 0.92 7.47
CA LEU A 310 10.20 1.12 6.40
C LEU A 310 11.50 1.73 6.95
N GLY A 311 12.65 1.12 6.63
CA GLY A 311 13.96 1.56 7.10
C GLY A 311 14.33 1.15 8.54
N TYR A 312 13.40 0.55 9.30
CA TYR A 312 13.59 0.16 10.71
C TYR A 312 13.23 -1.33 10.93
N GLY A 313 13.57 -2.20 9.97
CA GLY A 313 13.36 -3.65 10.07
C GLY A 313 12.15 -4.20 9.31
N LEU A 314 11.58 -3.43 8.37
CA LEU A 314 10.46 -3.86 7.53
C LEU A 314 10.73 -5.18 6.77
N ASP A 315 11.97 -5.42 6.34
CA ASP A 315 12.41 -6.65 5.70
C ASP A 315 12.28 -7.89 6.60
N TYR A 316 12.59 -7.74 7.88
CA TYR A 316 12.37 -8.78 8.90
C TYR A 316 10.87 -9.00 9.14
N ALA A 317 10.09 -7.93 9.27
CA ALA A 317 8.64 -8.02 9.44
C ALA A 317 7.96 -8.70 8.24
N TYR A 318 8.31 -8.26 7.02
CA TYR A 318 7.83 -8.85 5.77
C TYR A 318 8.11 -10.35 5.74
N SER A 319 9.36 -10.74 5.93
CA SER A 319 9.77 -12.15 5.85
C SER A 319 9.11 -13.00 6.94
N ASN A 320 8.91 -12.45 8.14
CA ASN A 320 8.23 -13.16 9.22
C ASN A 320 6.74 -13.37 8.91
N ILE A 321 6.04 -12.33 8.44
CA ILE A 321 4.62 -12.37 8.05
C ILE A 321 4.41 -13.34 6.88
N GLU A 322 5.25 -13.25 5.85
CA GLU A 322 5.17 -14.16 4.69
C GLU A 322 5.38 -15.62 5.12
N ARG A 323 6.37 -15.90 5.98
CA ARG A 323 6.57 -17.25 6.53
C ARG A 323 5.39 -17.76 7.35
N ILE A 324 4.74 -16.88 8.12
CA ILE A 324 3.52 -17.22 8.86
C ILE A 324 2.39 -17.57 7.90
N ARG A 325 2.14 -16.73 6.89
CA ARG A 325 1.11 -16.95 5.87
C ARG A 325 1.34 -18.26 5.12
N LEU A 326 2.57 -18.50 4.65
CA LEU A 326 2.98 -19.73 4.00
C LEU A 326 2.74 -20.96 4.89
N ALA A 327 3.17 -20.91 6.15
CA ALA A 327 2.98 -22.01 7.08
C ALA A 327 1.50 -22.32 7.31
N GLY A 328 0.67 -21.28 7.46
CA GLY A 328 -0.78 -21.42 7.59
C GLY A 328 -1.42 -22.13 6.40
N LEU A 329 -1.11 -21.70 5.17
CA LEU A 329 -1.65 -22.28 3.94
C LEU A 329 -1.15 -23.71 3.68
N ILE A 330 0.08 -24.03 4.07
CA ILE A 330 0.66 -25.38 3.93
C ILE A 330 0.12 -26.36 4.98
N GLY A 331 -0.30 -25.86 6.15
CA GLY A 331 -1.02 -26.65 7.15
C GLY A 331 -0.51 -26.60 8.58
N ASP A 332 0.13 -25.51 9.00
CA ASP A 332 0.39 -25.26 10.41
C ASP A 332 -0.87 -24.68 11.08
N PRO A 333 -1.62 -25.47 11.88
CA PRO A 333 -2.88 -25.03 12.47
C PRO A 333 -2.69 -23.99 13.58
N GLU A 334 -1.45 -23.69 13.97
CA GLU A 334 -1.13 -22.66 14.93
C GLU A 334 -0.84 -21.31 14.26
N LEU A 335 -0.81 -21.25 12.92
CA LEU A 335 -0.46 -20.06 12.15
C LEU A 335 -1.45 -19.72 11.03
N ASN A 336 -2.50 -20.52 10.83
CA ASN A 336 -3.50 -20.26 9.79
C ASN A 336 -4.58 -19.26 10.24
N PHE A 337 -4.20 -18.15 10.88
CA PHE A 337 -5.13 -17.10 11.32
C PHE A 337 -4.94 -15.81 10.52
N PRO A 338 -5.93 -14.90 10.49
CA PRO A 338 -5.74 -13.58 9.91
C PRO A 338 -4.63 -12.79 10.62
N ILE A 339 -3.97 -11.90 9.87
CA ILE A 339 -2.83 -11.11 10.32
C ILE A 339 -3.21 -9.64 10.31
N SER A 340 -2.89 -8.95 11.39
CA SER A 340 -2.99 -7.51 11.52
C SER A 340 -1.61 -6.84 11.54
N SER A 341 -1.59 -5.54 11.25
CA SER A 341 -0.39 -4.72 11.25
C SER A 341 -0.63 -3.37 11.92
N GLY A 342 0.13 -3.09 12.97
CA GLY A 342 0.33 -1.75 13.52
C GLY A 342 1.14 -0.84 12.59
N THR A 343 0.60 -0.51 11.41
CA THR A 343 1.28 0.30 10.38
C THR A 343 1.55 1.74 10.85
N THR A 344 0.79 2.22 11.84
CA THR A 344 1.07 3.43 12.60
C THR A 344 2.53 3.53 13.10
N ASN A 345 3.22 2.41 13.32
CA ASN A 345 4.65 2.38 13.66
C ASN A 345 5.54 3.14 12.64
N ALA A 346 5.07 3.33 11.40
CA ALA A 346 5.73 4.17 10.41
C ALA A 346 6.00 5.59 10.92
N TRP A 347 5.14 6.13 11.79
CA TRP A 347 5.28 7.45 12.39
C TRP A 347 6.33 7.52 13.51
N GLY A 348 6.86 6.37 13.95
CA GLY A 348 8.04 6.30 14.82
C GLY A 348 9.36 6.53 14.07
N ALA A 349 9.40 6.32 12.74
CA ALA A 349 10.57 6.56 11.92
C ALA A 349 10.87 8.07 11.86
N ARG A 350 12.14 8.46 12.04
CA ARG A 350 12.54 9.88 12.03
C ARG A 350 12.20 10.55 10.70
N GLU A 351 12.36 9.79 9.62
CA GLU A 351 12.06 10.13 8.24
C GLU A 351 10.57 10.35 8.00
N SER A 352 9.66 10.02 8.92
CA SER A 352 8.24 10.31 8.75
C SER A 352 7.86 11.72 9.24
N TRP A 353 8.62 12.32 10.15
CA TRP A 353 8.17 13.54 10.86
C TRP A 353 9.23 14.64 11.03
N MET A 354 10.52 14.30 10.97
CA MET A 354 11.59 15.30 11.06
C MET A 354 11.61 16.20 9.82
N VAL A 355 11.86 17.48 10.06
CA VAL A 355 11.93 18.50 8.99
C VAL A 355 13.09 18.22 8.04
N ALA A 356 14.24 17.82 8.59
CA ALA A 356 15.44 17.45 7.85
C ALA A 356 16.22 16.39 8.63
N SER A 357 17.22 15.78 7.99
CA SER A 357 18.10 14.80 8.63
C SER A 357 18.79 15.38 9.86
N PRO A 358 18.93 14.61 10.97
CA PRO A 358 19.79 14.99 12.09
C PRO A 358 21.29 14.87 11.74
N ILE A 359 21.63 14.25 10.61
CA ILE A 359 23.01 14.06 10.16
C ILE A 359 23.36 15.18 9.18
N LYS A 360 24.44 15.91 9.46
CA LYS A 360 24.80 17.14 8.74
C LYS A 360 25.19 16.87 7.28
N GLU A 361 25.80 15.73 7.01
CA GLU A 361 26.30 15.33 5.70
C GLU A 361 25.27 14.54 4.87
N ASP A 362 24.06 14.38 5.40
CA ASP A 362 23.00 13.63 4.72
C ASP A 362 22.34 14.46 3.61
N SER A 363 21.66 13.74 2.72
CA SER A 363 20.83 14.31 1.67
C SER A 363 19.64 15.08 2.22
N ASP A 364 19.13 16.01 1.42
CA ASP A 364 17.83 16.62 1.70
C ASP A 364 16.73 15.57 1.54
N TRP A 365 16.00 15.32 2.63
CA TRP A 365 14.89 14.37 2.66
C TRP A 365 13.60 14.94 2.06
N GLY A 366 13.60 16.21 1.65
CA GLY A 366 12.42 16.88 1.11
C GLY A 366 11.29 17.08 2.13
N PRO A 367 10.11 17.55 1.69
CA PRO A 367 9.01 17.93 2.57
C PRO A 367 8.42 16.73 3.32
N ARG A 368 8.33 16.85 4.65
CA ARG A 368 7.78 15.80 5.52
C ARG A 368 6.27 15.58 5.32
N GLU A 369 5.57 16.57 4.78
CA GLU A 369 4.15 16.52 4.48
C GLU A 369 3.84 15.47 3.39
N TYR A 370 4.80 15.19 2.51
CA TYR A 370 4.73 14.08 1.54
C TYR A 370 5.41 12.83 2.06
N ARG A 371 6.58 12.98 2.67
CA ARG A 371 7.41 11.85 3.11
C ARG A 371 6.74 11.02 4.22
N GLY A 372 6.09 11.67 5.18
CA GLY A 372 5.40 11.00 6.29
C GLY A 372 4.33 10.01 5.81
N PRO A 373 3.32 10.46 5.04
CA PRO A 373 2.31 9.57 4.48
C PRO A 373 2.91 8.48 3.58
N ILE A 374 3.94 8.80 2.77
CA ILE A 374 4.63 7.81 1.94
C ILE A 374 5.27 6.70 2.78
N TRP A 375 5.81 7.03 3.96
CA TRP A 375 6.39 6.04 4.87
C TRP A 375 5.36 5.04 5.37
N GLU A 376 4.17 5.53 5.74
CA GLU A 376 3.04 4.71 6.16
C GLU A 376 2.48 3.88 5.00
N ILE A 377 2.31 4.47 3.82
CA ILE A 377 1.87 3.78 2.59
C ILE A 377 2.83 2.66 2.23
N SER A 378 4.13 2.94 2.21
CA SER A 378 5.16 1.97 1.77
C SER A 378 5.26 0.80 2.74
N THR A 379 5.16 1.08 4.05
CA THR A 379 5.09 0.04 5.09
C THR A 379 3.84 -0.82 4.89
N GLY A 380 2.67 -0.20 4.72
CA GLY A 380 1.40 -0.90 4.53
C GLY A 380 1.39 -1.77 3.26
N LEU A 381 1.81 -1.22 2.12
CA LEU A 381 1.82 -1.94 0.84
C LEU A 381 2.76 -3.14 0.86
N ALA A 382 3.95 -2.98 1.43
CA ALA A 382 4.88 -4.10 1.57
C ALA A 382 4.26 -5.24 2.40
N LEU A 383 3.61 -4.91 3.51
CA LEU A 383 2.99 -5.92 4.38
C LEU A 383 1.68 -6.48 3.80
N ALA A 384 0.99 -5.73 2.95
CA ALA A 384 -0.16 -6.24 2.21
C ALA A 384 0.26 -7.38 1.27
N LEU A 385 1.41 -7.24 0.60
CA LEU A 385 1.99 -8.29 -0.25
C LEU A 385 2.47 -9.51 0.57
N ALA A 386 2.88 -9.31 1.83
CA ALA A 386 3.26 -10.40 2.72
C ALA A 386 2.06 -11.21 3.25
N GLY A 387 0.85 -10.66 3.18
CA GLY A 387 -0.39 -11.30 3.62
C GLY A 387 -0.97 -10.75 4.92
N VAL A 388 -0.93 -9.43 5.13
CA VAL A 388 -1.69 -8.75 6.19
C VAL A 388 -3.12 -8.47 5.73
N ASP A 389 -4.10 -8.76 6.59
CA ASP A 389 -5.54 -8.60 6.32
C ASP A 389 -6.11 -7.30 6.93
N LEU A 390 -5.56 -6.86 8.07
CA LEU A 390 -6.03 -5.69 8.81
C LEU A 390 -4.90 -4.70 9.11
N PHE A 391 -5.08 -3.44 8.72
CA PHE A 391 -4.11 -2.37 8.93
C PHE A 391 -4.62 -1.39 10.00
N MET A 392 -3.80 -1.10 11.00
CA MET A 392 -4.00 -0.01 11.96
C MET A 392 -3.14 1.17 11.54
N MET A 393 -3.80 2.28 11.17
CA MET A 393 -3.18 3.43 10.52
C MET A 393 -3.62 4.74 11.16
N MET A 394 -2.94 5.84 10.83
CA MET A 394 -3.28 7.18 11.32
C MET A 394 -3.53 8.21 10.22
N HIS A 395 -2.76 8.22 9.12
CA HIS A 395 -2.85 9.33 8.17
C HIS A 395 -3.95 9.10 7.10
N PRO A 396 -4.94 9.99 6.98
CA PRO A 396 -6.07 9.78 6.07
C PRO A 396 -5.70 9.51 4.61
N THR A 397 -4.74 10.26 4.06
CA THR A 397 -4.27 10.03 2.69
C THR A 397 -3.59 8.67 2.54
N ALA A 398 -2.86 8.21 3.57
CA ALA A 398 -2.19 6.92 3.52
C ALA A 398 -3.23 5.78 3.50
N VAL A 399 -4.30 5.91 4.31
CA VAL A 399 -5.46 5.00 4.30
C VAL A 399 -6.06 4.91 2.89
N GLN A 400 -6.38 6.05 2.28
CA GLN A 400 -7.02 6.07 0.96
C GLN A 400 -6.14 5.46 -0.13
N VAL A 401 -4.84 5.77 -0.12
CA VAL A 401 -3.88 5.20 -1.09
C VAL A 401 -3.73 3.70 -0.88
N LEU A 402 -3.62 3.23 0.37
CA LEU A 402 -3.52 1.79 0.65
C LEU A 402 -4.77 1.05 0.15
N LYS A 403 -5.96 1.51 0.53
CA LYS A 403 -7.24 0.89 0.10
C LYS A 403 -7.40 0.88 -1.42
N THR A 404 -7.00 1.96 -2.09
CA THR A 404 -7.09 2.06 -3.55
C THR A 404 -6.11 1.09 -4.22
N ALA A 405 -4.85 1.09 -3.80
CA ALA A 405 -3.81 0.25 -4.37
C ALA A 405 -4.10 -1.25 -4.14
N THR A 406 -4.50 -1.66 -2.94
CA THR A 406 -4.88 -3.05 -2.67
C THR A 406 -6.18 -3.44 -3.38
N GLY A 407 -7.10 -2.50 -3.56
CA GLY A 407 -8.28 -2.66 -4.41
C GLY A 407 -7.92 -2.98 -5.86
N TYR A 408 -6.98 -2.24 -6.46
CA TYR A 408 -6.47 -2.54 -7.80
C TYR A 408 -5.79 -3.91 -7.88
N LEU A 409 -4.95 -4.26 -6.89
CA LEU A 409 -4.30 -5.57 -6.83
C LEU A 409 -5.29 -6.73 -6.72
N ARG A 410 -6.44 -6.52 -6.07
CA ARG A 410 -7.54 -7.48 -5.99
C ARG A 410 -8.37 -7.58 -7.29
N GLY A 411 -8.15 -6.68 -8.25
CA GLY A 411 -8.89 -6.64 -9.51
C GLY A 411 -10.12 -5.72 -9.49
N ASN A 412 -10.28 -4.86 -8.48
CA ASN A 412 -11.40 -3.90 -8.37
C ASN A 412 -11.14 -2.57 -9.11
N GLY A 413 -10.23 -2.54 -10.08
CA GLY A 413 -10.05 -1.37 -10.93
C GLY A 413 -11.21 -1.28 -11.92
N GLU A 414 -12.18 -0.41 -11.66
CA GLU A 414 -13.28 -0.15 -12.61
C GLU A 414 -12.72 0.23 -13.98
N ASP A 415 -13.17 -0.50 -15.00
CA ASP A 415 -13.36 0.01 -16.35
C ASP A 415 -13.93 1.43 -16.26
N GLY A 416 -13.40 2.37 -17.05
CA GLY A 416 -13.66 3.81 -16.97
C GLY A 416 -15.10 4.28 -17.25
N ASN A 417 -16.12 3.64 -16.69
CA ASN A 417 -17.51 4.06 -16.71
C ASN A 417 -18.20 3.54 -15.43
N GLY A 418 -18.36 4.42 -14.45
CA GLY A 418 -18.84 4.11 -13.09
C GLY A 418 -20.02 3.16 -13.03
N GLY A 419 -19.87 2.10 -12.23
CA GLY A 419 -20.81 0.98 -12.16
C GLY A 419 -21.05 0.48 -10.74
N SER A 420 -21.66 1.33 -9.90
CA SER A 420 -22.54 0.94 -8.78
C SER A 420 -22.11 -0.27 -7.92
N GLY A 421 -20.95 -0.18 -7.28
CA GLY A 421 -20.73 -0.79 -5.97
C GLY A 421 -21.09 0.23 -4.89
N SER A 422 -21.89 -0.14 -3.90
CA SER A 422 -22.54 0.78 -2.94
C SER A 422 -21.63 1.42 -1.87
N ASP A 423 -20.36 1.69 -2.16
CA ASP A 423 -19.46 2.39 -1.24
C ASP A 423 -19.13 3.78 -1.83
N GLY A 424 -19.91 4.78 -1.42
CA GLY A 424 -19.90 6.15 -1.93
C GLY A 424 -18.66 6.96 -1.53
N ALA A 425 -17.49 6.59 -2.04
CA ALA A 425 -16.33 7.48 -2.12
C ALA A 425 -15.75 7.33 -3.53
N GLY A 426 -16.12 8.26 -4.42
CA GLY A 426 -15.55 8.34 -5.76
C GLY A 426 -14.03 8.37 -5.64
N VAL A 427 -13.36 7.59 -6.50
CA VAL A 427 -11.91 7.56 -6.66
C VAL A 427 -11.44 8.99 -6.81
N ALA A 428 -10.94 9.57 -5.72
CA ALA A 428 -10.30 10.86 -5.76
C ALA A 428 -9.09 10.69 -6.67
N ASP A 429 -9.10 11.49 -7.73
CA ASP A 429 -8.13 11.55 -8.80
C ASP A 429 -6.70 11.51 -8.23
N ILE A 430 -6.09 10.32 -8.19
CA ILE A 430 -4.69 10.12 -7.72
C ILE A 430 -3.72 10.96 -8.57
N MET A 431 -4.14 11.38 -9.77
CA MET A 431 -3.37 12.25 -10.65
C MET A 431 -3.27 13.70 -10.17
N ASP A 432 -4.08 14.17 -9.21
CA ASP A 432 -4.06 15.57 -8.77
C ASP A 432 -3.02 15.86 -7.66
N TRP A 433 -2.33 14.84 -7.15
CA TRP A 433 -1.30 15.02 -6.10
C TRP A 433 -0.04 15.75 -6.64
N VAL A 434 0.32 15.57 -7.90
CA VAL A 434 1.48 16.28 -8.49
C VAL A 434 1.15 17.76 -8.78
N SER A 435 -0.14 18.14 -8.82
CA SER A 435 -0.63 19.48 -9.17
C SER A 435 -1.14 20.32 -7.99
N MET A 436 -1.25 19.77 -6.77
CA MET A 436 -1.59 20.57 -5.58
C MET A 436 -0.51 21.61 -5.29
N LYS A 437 -0.68 22.82 -5.83
CA LYS A 437 0.03 24.01 -5.40
C LYS A 437 -0.33 24.28 -3.94
N ILE A 438 0.59 23.96 -3.04
CA ILE A 438 0.53 24.38 -1.65
C ILE A 438 0.62 25.92 -1.64
N GLY A 439 -0.44 26.57 -1.15
CA GLY A 439 -0.47 28.01 -0.85
C GLY A 439 0.11 28.32 0.52
#